data_AF-A0A1R1MAP4-F1
#
_entry.id   AF-A0A1R1MAP4-F1
#
_cell.length_a   1.000
_cell.length_b   1.000
_cell.length_c   1.000
_cell.angle_alpha   90.00
_cell.angle_beta   90.00
_cell.angle_gamma   90.00
#
_symmetry.space_group_name_H-M   'P 1'
#
loop_
_entity.id
_entity.type
_entity.pdbx_description
1 polymer ?
#
loop_
_entity_poly.entity_id
_entity_poly.type
_entity_poly.pdbx_seq_one_letter_code
_entity_poly.pdbx_strand_id
1 'polypeptide(L)'
;MAGCPRARLVDIVLLSPLSVVPDRQRSGIGGLLLRTAVKAALRRSPVLALEGDPGYYGARGFDAAGDHGIVPPSDRIPPAACQVILGQDDEPWMTGRIVYPEVWWRHDAVGLRDPLLEQVEQQHG
;
A
#
# COMPACT_ATOMS: atom_id res chain seq x y z
N MET A 1 -17.38 31.74 -7.92
CA MET A 1 -16.58 30.72 -7.19
C MET A 1 -17.03 29.35 -7.65
N ALA A 2 -16.34 28.77 -8.64
CA ALA A 2 -16.61 27.41 -9.07
C ALA A 2 -16.35 26.48 -7.89
N GLY A 3 -17.38 25.77 -7.42
CA GLY A 3 -17.23 24.79 -6.36
C GLY A 3 -16.18 23.78 -6.76
N CYS A 4 -15.25 23.48 -5.86
CA CYS A 4 -14.31 22.38 -6.04
C CYS A 4 -15.15 21.13 -6.37
N PRO A 5 -15.04 20.55 -7.58
CA PRO A 5 -15.77 19.34 -7.88
C PRO A 5 -15.32 18.29 -6.86
N ARG A 6 -16.28 17.67 -6.14
CA ARG A 6 -15.98 16.55 -5.24
C ARG A 6 -15.07 15.59 -6.00
N ALA A 7 -13.81 15.46 -5.55
CA ALA A 7 -12.84 14.60 -6.20
C ALA A 7 -13.48 13.21 -6.34
N ARG A 8 -13.42 12.64 -7.56
CA ARG A 8 -13.94 11.30 -7.78
C ARG A 8 -13.10 10.35 -6.93
N LEU A 9 -13.76 9.51 -6.15
CA LEU A 9 -13.10 8.42 -5.43
C LEU A 9 -13.06 7.19 -6.33
N VAL A 10 -11.99 6.42 -6.20
CA VAL A 10 -11.81 5.11 -6.86
C VAL A 10 -11.59 4.08 -5.77
N ASP A 11 -12.30 2.97 -5.87
CA ASP A 11 -12.07 1.84 -5.00
C ASP A 11 -10.79 1.11 -5.42
N ILE A 12 -9.82 1.08 -4.50
CA ILE A 12 -8.56 0.36 -4.67
C ILE A 12 -8.51 -0.87 -3.76
N VAL A 13 -7.62 -1.83 -4.07
CA VAL A 13 -7.33 -2.94 -3.16
C VAL A 13 -6.07 -2.63 -2.36
N LEU A 14 -6.16 -2.75 -1.04
CA LEU A 14 -5.01 -2.76 -0.15
C LEU A 14 -4.72 -4.19 0.32
N LEU A 15 -3.52 -4.69 0.09
CA LEU A 15 -3.08 -6.00 0.59
C LEU A 15 -2.54 -5.87 2.01
N SER A 16 -3.39 -6.16 3.00
CA SER A 16 -2.97 -6.25 4.40
C SER A 16 -3.96 -7.07 5.26
N PRO A 17 -3.48 -7.90 6.20
CA PRO A 17 -2.10 -8.39 6.34
C PRO A 17 -1.80 -9.56 5.39
N LEU A 18 -0.51 -9.79 5.12
CA LEU A 18 0.00 -11.01 4.49
C LEU A 18 0.93 -11.72 5.49
N SER A 19 0.68 -12.99 5.81
CA SER A 19 1.44 -13.67 6.87
C SER A 19 1.62 -15.16 6.61
N VAL A 20 2.74 -15.68 7.11
CA VAL A 20 3.07 -17.11 7.15
C VAL A 20 3.54 -17.43 8.57
N VAL A 21 2.96 -18.49 9.16
CA VAL A 21 3.38 -18.99 10.49
C VAL A 21 4.89 -19.23 10.53
N PRO A 22 5.61 -18.85 11.61
CA PRO A 22 7.08 -18.87 11.66
C PRO A 22 7.73 -20.16 11.16
N ASP A 23 7.26 -21.32 11.61
CA ASP A 23 7.82 -22.65 11.24
C ASP A 23 7.64 -23.02 9.77
N ARG A 24 6.87 -22.23 9.00
CA ARG A 24 6.64 -22.42 7.57
C ARG A 24 7.22 -21.28 6.72
N GLN A 25 7.90 -20.30 7.32
CA GLN A 25 8.54 -19.21 6.57
C GLN A 25 9.76 -19.71 5.77
N ARG A 26 10.29 -18.86 4.89
CA ARG A 26 11.48 -19.12 4.04
C ARG A 26 11.40 -20.36 3.13
N SER A 27 10.19 -20.91 2.95
CA SER A 27 9.89 -22.07 2.09
C SER A 27 9.23 -21.70 0.76
N GLY A 28 9.13 -20.40 0.45
CA GLY A 28 8.46 -19.89 -0.75
C GLY A 28 6.95 -19.65 -0.61
N ILE A 29 6.31 -20.06 0.49
CA ILE A 29 4.87 -19.87 0.73
C ILE A 29 4.45 -18.41 0.64
N GLY A 30 5.16 -17.49 1.32
CA GLY A 30 4.81 -16.06 1.29
C GLY A 30 4.86 -15.47 -0.12
N GLY A 31 5.83 -15.88 -0.93
CA GLY A 31 5.91 -15.47 -2.33
C GLY A 31 4.76 -16.03 -3.18
N LEU A 32 4.35 -17.28 -2.93
CA LEU A 32 3.20 -17.88 -3.62
C LEU A 32 1.89 -17.16 -3.26
N LEU A 33 1.69 -16.85 -1.97
CA LEU A 33 0.54 -16.09 -1.50
C LEU A 33 0.51 -14.71 -2.14
N LEU A 34 1.64 -13.98 -2.13
CA LEU A 34 1.73 -12.64 -2.74
C LEU A 34 1.38 -12.68 -4.23
N ARG A 35 2.01 -13.55 -5.03
CA ARG A 35 1.72 -13.66 -6.48
C ARG A 35 0.24 -13.96 -6.75
N THR A 36 -0.36 -14.81 -5.92
CA THR A 36 -1.78 -15.17 -6.05
C THR A 36 -2.67 -13.99 -5.71
N ALA A 37 -2.36 -13.25 -4.64
CA ALA A 37 -3.08 -12.06 -4.22
C ALA A 37 -3.00 -10.95 -5.28
N VAL A 38 -1.81 -10.70 -5.85
CA VAL A 38 -1.61 -9.72 -6.94
C VAL A 38 -2.52 -10.05 -8.13
N LYS A 39 -2.49 -11.29 -8.62
CA LYS A 39 -3.35 -11.72 -9.73
C LYS A 39 -4.84 -11.56 -9.42
N ALA A 40 -5.26 -11.83 -8.19
CA ALA A 40 -6.66 -11.70 -7.79
C ALA A 40 -7.10 -10.23 -7.67
N ALA A 41 -6.24 -9.37 -7.11
CA ALA A 41 -6.50 -7.95 -6.88
C ALA A 41 -6.61 -7.17 -8.20
N LEU A 42 -5.64 -7.34 -9.12
CA LEU A 42 -5.60 -6.60 -10.39
C LEU A 42 -6.71 -7.00 -11.37
N ARG A 43 -7.47 -8.06 -11.10
CA ARG A 43 -8.70 -8.39 -11.83
C ARG A 43 -9.92 -7.60 -11.37
N ARG A 44 -9.82 -6.86 -10.27
CA ARG A 44 -10.95 -6.26 -9.56
C ARG A 44 -10.76 -4.78 -9.27
N SER A 45 -9.55 -4.27 -9.46
CA SER A 45 -9.18 -2.93 -9.06
C SER A 45 -8.06 -2.39 -9.93
N PRO A 46 -8.10 -1.09 -10.30
CA PRO A 46 -7.06 -0.46 -11.09
C PRO A 46 -5.74 -0.30 -10.34
N VAL A 47 -5.76 -0.36 -9.00
CA VAL A 47 -4.56 -0.21 -8.17
C VAL A 47 -4.56 -1.23 -7.04
N LEU A 48 -3.45 -1.94 -6.90
CA LEU A 48 -3.13 -2.73 -5.71
C LEU A 48 -2.08 -1.98 -4.89
N ALA A 49 -2.41 -1.58 -3.67
CA ALA A 49 -1.49 -0.95 -2.74
C ALA A 49 -1.09 -1.90 -1.60
N LEU A 50 0.06 -1.64 -0.99
CA LEU A 50 0.47 -2.20 0.29
C LEU A 50 1.37 -1.24 1.07
N GLU A 51 1.57 -1.55 2.34
CA GLU A 51 2.53 -0.89 3.22
C GLU A 51 3.49 -1.96 3.77
N GLY A 52 4.78 -1.87 3.41
CA GLY A 52 5.76 -2.86 3.82
C GLY A 52 7.18 -2.57 3.37
N ASP A 53 8.09 -3.52 3.61
CA ASP A 53 9.52 -3.37 3.31
C ASP A 53 9.78 -3.12 1.80
N PRO A 54 10.41 -1.99 1.42
CA PRO A 54 10.66 -1.64 0.01
C PRO A 54 11.59 -2.63 -0.70
N GLY A 55 12.58 -3.19 0.00
CA GLY A 55 13.49 -4.17 -0.57
C GLY A 55 12.79 -5.51 -0.85
N TYR A 56 11.87 -5.92 0.02
CA TYR A 56 11.10 -7.14 -0.16
C TYR A 56 10.06 -7.00 -1.28
N TYR A 57 9.20 -5.98 -1.23
CA TYR A 57 8.09 -5.85 -2.19
C TYR A 57 8.53 -5.26 -3.52
N GLY A 58 9.50 -4.33 -3.53
CA GLY A 58 10.08 -3.76 -4.75
C GLY A 58 10.70 -4.83 -5.66
N ALA A 59 11.47 -5.76 -5.10
CA ALA A 59 12.01 -6.91 -5.84
C ALA A 59 10.94 -7.85 -6.42
N ARG A 60 9.66 -7.63 -6.08
CA ARG A 60 8.50 -8.44 -6.50
C ARG A 60 7.53 -7.64 -7.38
N GLY A 61 7.99 -6.50 -7.91
CA GLY A 61 7.29 -5.72 -8.93
C GLY A 61 6.34 -4.66 -8.37
N PHE A 62 6.50 -4.28 -7.10
CA PHE A 62 5.81 -3.12 -6.55
C PHE A 62 6.68 -1.87 -6.73
N ASP A 63 6.07 -0.77 -7.13
CA ASP A 63 6.73 0.53 -7.28
C ASP A 63 6.38 1.45 -6.10
N ALA A 64 7.22 2.45 -5.82
CA ALA A 64 6.90 3.44 -4.79
C ALA A 64 5.63 4.21 -5.19
N ALA A 65 4.65 4.29 -4.29
CA ALA A 65 3.36 4.92 -4.59
C ALA A 65 3.50 6.38 -5.04
N GLY A 66 4.47 7.09 -4.46
CA GLY A 66 4.77 8.49 -4.79
C GLY A 66 5.16 8.73 -6.25
N ASP A 67 5.80 7.75 -6.90
CA ASP A 67 6.19 7.84 -8.32
C ASP A 67 4.97 7.88 -9.26
N HIS A 68 3.81 7.45 -8.76
CA HIS A 68 2.53 7.45 -9.45
C HIS A 68 1.56 8.53 -8.92
N GLY A 69 2.06 9.48 -8.12
CA GLY A 69 1.24 10.53 -7.52
C GLY A 69 0.25 10.04 -6.46
N ILE A 70 0.45 8.83 -5.93
CA ILE A 70 -0.37 8.26 -4.86
C ILE A 70 0.29 8.58 -3.52
N VAL A 71 -0.50 9.12 -2.59
CA VAL A 71 -0.04 9.58 -1.28
C VAL A 71 -0.54 8.63 -0.18
N PRO A 72 0.31 8.22 0.78
CA PRO A 72 -0.12 7.38 1.89
C PRO A 72 -1.28 8.00 2.69
N PRO A 73 -2.10 7.18 3.37
CA PRO A 73 -3.24 7.70 4.14
C PRO A 73 -2.81 8.55 5.34
N SER A 74 -1.57 8.41 5.83
CA SER A 74 -1.06 9.07 7.04
C SER A 74 0.46 9.26 6.94
N ASP A 75 0.98 10.34 7.52
CA ASP A 75 2.42 10.62 7.58
C ASP A 75 3.17 9.62 8.48
N ARG A 76 2.44 8.91 9.34
CA ARG A 76 2.96 7.75 10.10
C ARG A 76 3.29 6.52 9.24
N ILE A 77 3.18 6.62 7.92
CA ILE A 77 3.57 5.57 6.98
C ILE A 77 4.72 6.14 6.15
N PRO A 78 5.94 5.64 6.32
CA PRO A 78 7.09 6.10 5.56
C PRO A 78 6.80 6.01 4.06
N PRO A 79 7.08 7.07 3.26
CA PRO A 79 6.75 7.09 1.84
C PRO A 79 7.29 5.89 1.06
N ALA A 80 8.51 5.45 1.37
CA ALA A 80 9.13 4.29 0.73
C ALA A 80 8.35 2.98 0.99
N ALA A 81 7.68 2.86 2.14
CA ALA A 81 6.95 1.66 2.50
C ALA A 81 5.60 1.51 1.77
N CYS A 82 4.99 2.64 1.39
CA CYS A 82 3.76 2.66 0.61
C CYS A 82 4.06 2.37 -0.86
N GLN A 83 3.66 1.20 -1.33
CA GLN A 83 4.03 0.69 -2.65
C GLN A 83 2.78 0.20 -3.40
N VAL A 84 2.83 0.24 -4.74
CA VAL A 84 1.68 -0.09 -5.61
C VAL A 84 2.05 -1.00 -6.77
N ILE A 85 1.04 -1.67 -7.32
CA ILE A 85 1.03 -2.18 -8.69
C ILE A 85 -0.17 -1.57 -9.39
N LEU A 86 0.07 -0.97 -10.56
CA LEU A 86 -0.97 -0.46 -11.43
C LEU A 86 -1.55 -1.58 -12.31
N GLY A 87 -2.87 -1.67 -12.33
CA GLY A 87 -3.62 -2.61 -13.17
C GLY A 87 -3.85 -2.06 -14.58
N GLN A 88 -4.56 -2.83 -15.40
CA GLN A 88 -4.86 -2.43 -16.78
C GLN A 88 -5.86 -1.28 -16.89
N ASP A 89 -6.72 -1.15 -15.88
CA ASP A 89 -7.78 -0.13 -15.82
C ASP A 89 -7.32 1.14 -15.07
N ASP A 90 -6.02 1.27 -14.77
CA ASP A 90 -5.45 2.51 -14.23
C ASP A 90 -5.64 3.66 -15.24
N GLU A 91 -5.95 4.86 -14.71
CA GLU A 91 -6.08 6.06 -15.51
C GLU A 91 -5.25 7.20 -14.89
N PRO A 92 -4.68 8.13 -15.68
CA PRO A 92 -3.81 9.20 -15.16
C PRO A 92 -4.42 10.11 -14.09
N TRP A 93 -5.75 10.12 -13.94
CA TRP A 93 -6.43 10.91 -12.92
C TRP A 93 -6.54 10.20 -11.57
N MET A 94 -6.23 8.90 -11.48
CA MET A 94 -6.33 8.07 -10.27
C MET A 94 -5.16 8.31 -9.30
N THR A 95 -4.91 9.59 -9.01
CA THR A 95 -3.82 10.06 -8.14
C THR A 95 -4.39 10.70 -6.87
N GLY A 96 -3.53 10.93 -5.88
CA GLY A 96 -3.89 11.57 -4.62
C GLY A 96 -3.84 10.63 -3.42
N ARG A 97 -4.50 11.02 -2.33
CA ARG A 97 -4.39 10.36 -1.03
C ARG A 97 -5.22 9.07 -0.98
N ILE A 98 -4.60 7.97 -0.57
CA ILE A 98 -5.30 6.76 -0.17
C ILE A 98 -6.17 7.08 1.05
N VAL A 99 -7.44 6.70 1.00
CA VAL A 99 -8.39 6.94 2.10
C VAL A 99 -8.69 5.61 2.80
N TYR A 100 -8.29 5.51 4.06
CA TYR A 100 -8.64 4.35 4.88
C TYR A 100 -10.05 4.43 5.44
N PRO A 101 -10.77 3.29 5.54
CA PRO A 101 -11.98 3.20 6.31
C PRO A 101 -11.80 3.74 7.74
N GLU A 102 -12.84 4.41 8.26
CA GLU A 102 -12.83 5.07 9.57
C GLU A 102 -12.41 4.13 10.72
N VAL A 103 -12.71 2.83 10.60
CA VAL A 103 -12.39 1.80 11.60
C VAL A 103 -10.89 1.77 11.96
N TRP A 104 -9.99 1.97 11.00
CA TRP A 104 -8.55 1.98 11.26
C TRP A 104 -8.13 3.17 12.12
N TRP A 105 -8.79 4.30 11.96
CA TRP A 105 -8.55 5.50 12.76
C TRP A 105 -9.10 5.34 14.18
N ARG A 106 -10.34 4.83 14.30
CA ARG A 106 -10.98 4.60 15.61
C ARG A 106 -10.19 3.66 16.52
N HIS A 107 -9.48 2.70 15.95
CA HIS A 107 -8.67 1.74 16.69
C HIS A 107 -7.20 2.15 16.82
N ASP A 108 -6.83 3.37 16.41
CA ASP A 108 -5.44 3.82 16.29
C ASP A 108 -4.57 2.74 15.64
N ALA A 109 -4.97 2.30 14.45
CA ALA A 109 -4.33 1.23 13.69
C ALA A 109 -3.72 1.72 12.36
N VAL A 110 -3.75 3.03 12.10
CA VAL A 110 -3.13 3.63 10.89
C VAL A 110 -1.66 3.96 11.12
N GLY A 111 -0.76 3.45 10.28
CA GLY A 111 0.68 3.75 10.33
C GLY A 111 1.39 3.25 11.58
N LEU A 112 2.66 3.63 11.76
CA LEU A 112 3.52 3.27 12.88
C LEU A 112 3.44 4.32 14.02
N ARG A 113 4.02 4.00 15.18
CA ARG A 113 4.23 4.96 16.29
C ARG A 113 5.70 4.96 16.66
N ASP A 114 6.15 6.05 17.28
CA ASP A 114 7.47 6.08 17.89
C ASP A 114 7.59 5.05 19.01
N PRO A 115 8.77 4.43 19.19
CA PRO A 115 10.02 4.71 18.47
C PRO A 115 10.17 3.97 17.13
N LEU A 116 9.21 3.13 16.75
CA LEU A 116 9.33 2.29 15.55
C LEU A 116 9.27 3.10 14.25
N LEU A 117 8.45 4.15 14.19
CA LEU A 117 8.39 5.04 13.02
C LEU A 117 9.75 5.66 12.73
N GLU A 118 10.33 6.34 13.72
CA GLU A 118 11.67 6.93 13.64
C GLU A 118 12.74 5.91 13.18
N GLN A 119 12.70 4.69 13.73
CA GLN A 119 13.64 3.63 13.35
C GLN A 119 13.53 3.23 11.87
N VAL A 120 12.30 3.10 11.35
CA VAL A 120 12.07 2.75 9.95
C VAL A 120 12.49 3.90 9.03
N GLU A 121 12.22 5.14 9.41
CA GLU A 121 12.65 6.33 8.66
C GLU A 121 14.18 6.41 8.57
N GLN A 122 14.91 6.11 9.63
CA GLN A 122 16.38 6.09 9.61
C GLN A 122 16.96 4.95 8.74
N GLN A 123 16.26 3.83 8.61
CA GLN A 123 16.71 2.69 7.80
C GLN A 123 16.48 2.90 6.29
N HIS A 124 15.50 3.71 5.92
CA HIS A 124 15.02 3.86 4.53
C HIS A 124 15.02 5.30 4.01
N GLY A 125 15.50 6.27 4.80
CA GLY A 125 15.66 7.68 4.42
C GLY A 125 16.95 8.00 3.67
#